data_AF-A0A5C5VK96-F1
#
_entry.id   AF-A0A5C5VK96-F1
#
_cell.length_a   1.000
_cell.length_b   1.000
_cell.length_c   1.000
_cell.angle_alpha   90.00
_cell.angle_beta   90.00
_cell.angle_gamma   90.00
#
_symmetry.space_group_name_H-M   'P 1'
#
loop_
_entity.id
_entity.type
_entity.pdbx_description
1 polymer ?
#
loop_
_entity_poly.entity_id
_entity_poly.type
_entity_poly.pdbx_seq_one_letter_code
_entity_poly.pdbx_strand_id
1 'polypeptide(L)'
;MSLDLGDFQNLMGDVDTYIGKIADAQSRLVNQQHRDLFEDLLTKMREARQEAEVSVPAAINSLNERKERVKEKLKKLNDEAPQRKARREALVKQAKEAKARREADKKKILAKPVKPKLAKVKMPKGWGDQLKDELLNKFGKLPAAPMSAPRDAAIWDDWQWNGDKPLGEG
;
A
#
# COMPACT_ATOMS: atom_id res chain seq x y z
N MET A 1 24.76 20.20 1.20
CA MET A 1 24.86 21.23 0.16
C MET A 1 23.46 21.68 -0.20
N SER A 2 23.11 22.93 0.05
CA SER A 2 21.98 23.61 -0.60
C SER A 2 22.44 23.99 -2.00
N LEU A 3 21.62 23.72 -3.01
CA LEU A 3 21.79 24.38 -4.31
C LEU A 3 21.45 25.86 -4.07
N ASP A 4 22.45 26.73 -4.17
CA ASP A 4 22.28 28.15 -3.92
C ASP A 4 21.94 28.86 -5.23
N LEU A 5 20.88 29.68 -5.20
CA LEU A 5 20.55 30.57 -6.32
C LEU A 5 21.68 31.56 -6.58
N GLY A 6 22.47 31.92 -5.56
CA GLY A 6 23.61 32.83 -5.69
C GLY A 6 24.66 32.32 -6.67
N ASP A 7 25.04 31.04 -6.58
CA ASP A 7 26.01 30.43 -7.50
C ASP A 7 25.48 30.37 -8.94
N PHE A 8 24.18 30.10 -9.11
CA PHE A 8 23.53 30.13 -10.41
C PHE A 8 23.51 31.55 -11.01
N GLN A 9 23.19 32.56 -10.23
CA GLN A 9 23.20 33.96 -10.69
C GLN A 9 24.60 34.41 -11.12
N ASN A 10 25.64 34.01 -10.38
CA ASN A 10 27.02 34.31 -10.74
C ASN A 10 27.41 33.64 -12.07
N LEU A 11 27.05 32.37 -12.26
CA LEU A 11 27.28 31.65 -13.52
C LEU A 11 26.57 32.32 -14.70
N MET A 12 25.34 32.79 -14.50
CA MET A 12 24.59 33.51 -15.54
C MET A 12 25.24 34.86 -15.90
N GLY A 13 25.82 35.56 -14.93
CA GLY A 13 26.62 36.77 -15.17
C GLY A 13 27.90 36.49 -15.98
N ASP A 14 28.56 35.35 -15.75
CA ASP A 14 29.69 34.92 -16.57
C ASP A 14 29.25 34.63 -18.01
N VAL A 15 28.11 33.94 -18.19
CA VAL A 15 27.52 33.68 -19.52
C VAL A 15 27.23 34.99 -20.26
N ASP A 16 26.68 36.01 -19.59
CA ASP A 16 26.48 37.34 -20.19
C ASP A 16 27.78 37.99 -20.64
N THR A 17 28.82 37.87 -19.82
CA THR A 17 30.14 38.38 -20.15
C THR A 17 30.70 37.72 -21.40
N TYR A 18 30.52 36.40 -21.55
CA TYR A 18 30.95 35.67 -22.75
C TYR A 18 30.10 36.02 -23.98
N ILE A 19 28.78 36.13 -23.84
CA ILE A 19 27.88 36.57 -24.93
C ILE A 19 28.30 37.96 -25.41
N GLY A 20 28.62 38.89 -24.50
CA GLY A 20 29.12 40.22 -24.84
C GLY A 20 30.43 40.17 -25.63
N LYS A 21 31.40 39.37 -25.20
CA LYS A 21 32.68 39.18 -25.93
C LYS A 21 32.46 38.60 -27.34
N ILE A 22 31.51 37.69 -27.51
CA ILE A 22 31.18 37.10 -28.81
C ILE A 22 30.48 38.13 -29.71
N ALA A 23 29.58 38.94 -29.18
CA ALA A 23 28.95 40.04 -29.92
C ALA A 23 29.96 41.10 -30.37
N ASP A 24 30.91 41.44 -29.51
CA ASP A 24 32.01 42.35 -29.88
C ASP A 24 32.89 41.76 -30.98
N ALA A 25 33.21 40.47 -30.91
CA ALA A 25 33.96 39.78 -31.95
C ALA A 25 33.20 39.72 -33.29
N GLN A 26 31.88 39.49 -33.24
CA GLN A 26 31.01 39.50 -34.42
C GLN A 26 31.03 40.86 -35.12
N SER A 27 30.98 41.96 -34.37
CA SER A 27 30.98 43.32 -34.93
C SER A 27 32.24 43.64 -35.76
N ARG A 28 33.35 42.92 -35.49
CA ARG A 28 34.65 43.08 -36.15
C ARG A 28 34.86 42.15 -37.34
N LEU A 29 34.00 41.15 -37.54
CA LEU A 29 34.06 40.29 -38.73
C LEU A 29 33.82 41.11 -39.99
N VAL A 30 34.55 40.86 -41.07
CA VAL A 30 34.36 41.58 -42.35
C VAL A 30 33.44 40.79 -43.28
N ASN A 31 33.41 39.46 -43.14
CA ASN A 31 32.57 38.59 -43.96
C ASN A 31 31.13 38.55 -43.41
N GLN A 32 30.17 38.94 -44.25
CA GLN A 32 28.75 38.98 -43.92
C GLN A 32 28.19 37.60 -43.56
N GLN A 33 28.55 36.54 -44.29
CA GLN A 33 28.06 35.18 -44.01
C GLN A 33 28.48 34.69 -42.61
N HIS A 34 29.68 35.08 -42.17
CA HIS A 34 30.14 34.75 -40.83
C HIS A 34 29.39 35.58 -39.79
N ARG A 35 29.15 36.87 -40.05
CA ARG A 35 28.32 37.70 -39.15
C ARG A 35 26.94 37.10 -38.93
N ASP A 36 26.27 36.67 -40.00
CA ASP A 36 24.92 36.11 -39.93
C ASP A 36 24.90 34.80 -39.11
N LEU A 37 25.90 33.93 -39.30
CA LEU A 37 26.05 32.69 -38.51
C LEU A 37 26.29 32.97 -37.02
N PHE A 38 27.12 33.97 -36.71
CA PHE A 38 27.36 34.39 -35.33
C PHE A 38 26.13 35.06 -34.70
N GLU A 39 25.30 35.74 -35.50
CA GLU A 39 24.05 36.36 -35.03
C GLU A 39 23.02 35.30 -34.61
N ASP A 40 22.84 34.27 -35.44
CA ASP A 40 21.96 33.14 -35.12
C ASP A 40 22.44 32.39 -33.86
N LEU A 41 23.75 32.20 -33.73
CA LEU A 41 24.36 31.54 -32.58
C LEU A 41 24.23 32.37 -31.30
N LEU A 42 24.40 33.70 -31.38
CA LEU A 42 24.15 34.62 -30.26
C LEU A 42 22.68 34.64 -29.84
N THR A 43 21.77 34.55 -30.82
CA THR A 43 20.32 34.51 -30.57
C THR A 43 19.96 33.25 -29.80
N LYS A 44 20.42 32.07 -30.26
CA LYS A 44 20.24 30.79 -29.55
C LYS A 44 20.84 30.79 -28.15
N MET A 45 22.00 31.40 -27.95
CA MET A 45 22.62 31.55 -26.62
C MET A 45 21.76 32.40 -25.69
N ARG A 46 21.17 33.50 -26.18
CA ARG A 46 20.28 34.36 -25.38
C ARG A 46 18.97 33.67 -25.03
N GLU A 47 18.40 32.90 -25.95
CA GLU A 47 17.20 32.09 -25.70
C GLU A 47 17.46 31.03 -24.63
N ALA A 48 18.54 30.26 -24.78
CA ALA A 48 18.93 29.25 -23.79
C ALA A 48 19.20 29.86 -22.40
N ARG A 49 19.80 31.06 -22.37
CA ARG A 49 20.00 31.83 -21.13
C ARG A 49 18.65 32.18 -20.47
N GLN A 50 17.70 32.72 -21.22
CA GLN A 50 16.38 33.07 -20.70
C GLN A 50 15.61 31.85 -20.20
N GLU A 51 15.69 30.73 -20.92
CA GLU A 51 15.06 29.47 -20.49
C GLU A 51 15.68 28.93 -19.19
N ALA A 52 17.01 28.99 -19.06
CA ALA A 52 17.72 28.60 -17.84
C ALA A 52 17.35 29.52 -16.66
N GLU A 53 17.26 30.83 -16.90
CA GLU A 53 16.90 31.83 -15.89
C GLU A 53 15.52 31.58 -15.27
N VAL A 54 14.58 31.00 -16.02
CA VAL A 54 13.23 30.67 -15.52
C VAL A 54 13.17 29.26 -14.93
N SER A 55 13.73 28.27 -15.64
CA SER A 55 13.55 26.85 -15.29
C SER A 55 14.39 26.42 -14.08
N VAL A 56 15.62 26.93 -13.95
CA VAL A 56 16.56 26.49 -12.91
C VAL A 56 16.13 26.97 -11.53
N PRO A 57 15.74 28.25 -11.31
CA PRO A 57 15.21 28.69 -10.02
C PRO A 57 13.94 27.93 -9.60
N ALA A 58 13.03 27.66 -10.55
CA ALA A 58 11.82 26.89 -10.28
C ALA A 58 12.16 25.45 -9.84
N ALA A 59 13.12 24.81 -10.52
CA ALA A 59 13.60 23.49 -10.15
C ALA A 59 14.25 23.48 -8.75
N ILE A 60 15.11 24.46 -8.44
CA ILE A 60 15.75 24.59 -7.13
C ILE A 60 14.70 24.77 -6.02
N ASN A 61 13.71 25.65 -6.22
CA ASN A 61 12.64 25.85 -5.26
C ASN A 61 11.83 24.58 -5.01
N SER A 62 11.44 23.86 -6.07
CA SER A 62 10.70 22.59 -5.95
C SER A 62 11.48 21.52 -5.17
N LEU A 63 12.80 21.47 -5.36
CA LEU A 63 13.71 20.58 -4.65
C LEU A 63 13.81 20.94 -3.17
N ASN A 64 13.90 22.24 -2.87
CA ASN A 64 13.93 22.75 -1.50
C ASN A 64 12.62 22.45 -0.76
N GLU A 65 11.46 22.68 -1.39
CA GLU A 65 10.17 22.29 -0.80
C GLU A 65 10.09 20.79 -0.53
N ARG A 66 10.55 19.95 -1.48
CA ARG A 66 10.53 18.49 -1.30
C ARG A 66 11.44 18.07 -0.16
N LYS A 67 12.61 18.71 -0.01
CA LYS A 67 13.53 18.49 1.10
C LYS A 67 12.90 18.85 2.44
N GLU A 68 12.21 19.99 2.55
CA GLU A 68 11.52 20.36 3.79
C GLU A 68 10.38 19.41 4.12
N ARG A 69 9.55 19.02 3.13
CA ARG A 69 8.51 17.99 3.33
C ARG A 69 9.09 16.65 3.82
N VAL A 70 10.26 16.25 3.31
CA VAL A 70 10.95 15.03 3.76
C VAL A 70 11.47 15.19 5.19
N LYS A 71 12.06 16.32 5.53
CA LYS A 71 12.50 16.61 6.92
C LYS A 71 11.34 16.57 7.91
N GLU A 72 10.21 17.16 7.57
CA GLU A 72 9.01 17.11 8.42
C GLU A 72 8.51 15.68 8.61
N LYS A 73 8.47 14.88 7.54
CA LYS A 73 8.10 13.46 7.63
C LYS A 73 9.08 12.67 8.51
N LEU A 74 10.38 12.90 8.37
CA LEU A 74 11.39 12.26 9.21
C LEU A 74 11.24 12.66 10.67
N LYS A 75 10.95 13.94 10.95
CA LYS A 75 10.68 14.41 12.31
C LYS A 75 9.45 13.72 12.91
N LYS A 76 8.33 13.66 12.18
CA LYS A 76 7.12 12.94 12.62
C LYS A 76 7.40 11.46 12.88
N LEU A 77 8.14 10.79 11.99
CA LEU A 77 8.51 9.38 12.18
C LEU A 77 9.39 9.18 13.43
N ASN A 78 10.31 10.11 13.69
CA ASN A 78 11.16 10.06 14.87
C ASN A 78 10.36 10.32 16.15
N ASP A 79 9.43 11.27 16.12
CA ASP A 79 8.53 11.58 17.25
C ASP A 79 7.54 10.43 17.53
N GLU A 80 7.10 9.70 16.48
CA GLU A 80 6.24 8.53 16.60
C GLU A 80 6.99 7.24 16.96
N ALA A 81 8.31 7.17 16.76
CA ALA A 81 9.12 5.99 17.05
C ALA A 81 8.95 5.46 18.50
N PRO A 82 8.99 6.29 19.56
CA PRO A 82 8.75 5.80 20.92
C PRO A 82 7.33 5.26 21.12
N GLN A 83 6.32 5.89 20.52
CA GLN A 83 4.93 5.41 20.60
C GLN A 83 4.74 4.08 19.87
N ARG A 84 5.38 3.91 18.70
CA ARG A 84 5.37 2.64 17.95
C ARG A 84 6.05 1.53 18.73
N LYS A 85 7.18 1.83 19.41
CA LYS A 85 7.87 0.87 20.29
C LYS A 85 6.98 0.46 21.47
N ALA A 86 6.38 1.43 22.16
CA ALA A 86 5.47 1.17 23.28
C ALA A 86 4.24 0.34 22.86
N ARG A 87 3.62 0.67 21.72
CA ARG A 87 2.50 -0.11 21.15
C ARG A 87 2.92 -1.54 20.83
N ARG A 88 4.10 -1.75 20.23
CA ARG A 88 4.61 -3.09 19.93
C ARG A 88 4.81 -3.91 21.20
N GLU A 89 5.39 -3.33 22.24
CA GLU A 89 5.57 -3.99 23.53
C GLU A 89 4.22 -4.32 24.20
N ALA A 90 3.25 -3.43 24.12
CA ALA A 90 1.89 -3.66 24.62
C ALA A 90 1.19 -4.81 23.88
N LEU A 91 1.29 -4.86 22.55
CA LEU A 91 0.72 -5.94 21.74
C LEU A 91 1.39 -7.29 22.06
N VAL A 92 2.71 -7.31 22.27
CA VAL A 92 3.43 -8.54 22.67
C VAL A 92 2.96 -9.02 24.04
N LYS A 93 2.74 -8.12 25.01
CA LYS A 93 2.17 -8.48 26.32
C LYS A 93 0.76 -9.05 26.18
N GLN A 94 -0.10 -8.37 25.42
CA GLN A 94 -1.49 -8.80 25.19
C GLN A 94 -1.56 -10.18 24.51
N ALA A 95 -0.68 -10.44 23.52
CA ALA A 95 -0.59 -11.73 22.86
C ALA A 95 -0.15 -12.85 23.81
N LYS A 96 0.81 -12.58 24.71
CA LYS A 96 1.24 -13.54 25.74
C LYS A 96 0.10 -13.85 26.73
N GLU A 97 -0.63 -12.84 27.18
CA GLU A 97 -1.78 -13.01 28.08
C GLU A 97 -2.92 -13.77 27.42
N ALA A 98 -3.25 -13.45 26.17
CA ALA A 98 -4.29 -14.15 25.41
C ALA A 98 -3.92 -15.64 25.22
N LYS A 99 -2.65 -15.93 24.94
CA LYS A 99 -2.16 -17.32 24.85
C LYS A 99 -2.28 -18.04 26.19
N ALA A 100 -1.93 -17.40 27.31
CA ALA A 100 -2.08 -17.97 28.64
C ALA A 100 -3.54 -18.24 29.01
N ARG A 101 -4.46 -17.33 28.67
CA ARG A 101 -5.91 -17.53 28.87
C ARG A 101 -6.44 -18.70 28.07
N ARG A 102 -6.09 -18.80 26.78
CA ARG A 102 -6.47 -19.94 25.93
C ARG A 102 -5.98 -21.27 26.48
N GLU A 103 -4.77 -21.35 27.00
CA GLU A 103 -4.24 -22.56 27.65
C GLU A 103 -4.98 -22.90 28.95
N ALA A 104 -5.33 -21.90 29.77
CA ALA A 104 -6.13 -22.10 30.97
C ALA A 104 -7.55 -22.59 30.64
N ASP A 105 -8.18 -22.03 29.60
CA ASP A 105 -9.52 -22.40 29.17
C ASP A 105 -9.54 -23.80 28.53
N LYS A 106 -8.54 -24.16 27.74
CA LYS A 106 -8.36 -25.55 27.27
C LYS A 106 -8.30 -26.53 28.43
N LYS A 107 -7.50 -26.25 29.46
CA LYS A 107 -7.41 -27.10 30.66
C LYS A 107 -8.75 -27.21 31.40
N LYS A 108 -9.51 -26.11 31.51
CA LYS A 108 -10.86 -26.13 32.10
C LYS A 108 -11.87 -26.93 31.29
N ILE A 109 -11.80 -26.88 29.96
CA ILE A 109 -12.69 -27.64 29.07
C ILE A 109 -12.36 -29.13 29.15
N LEU A 110 -11.08 -29.50 29.13
CA LEU A 110 -10.62 -30.88 29.33
C LEU A 110 -10.96 -31.44 30.72
N ALA A 111 -11.07 -30.59 31.73
CA ALA A 111 -11.45 -30.98 33.09
C ALA A 111 -12.97 -31.19 33.29
N LYS A 112 -13.82 -30.83 32.31
CA LYS A 112 -15.26 -31.11 32.37
C LYS A 112 -15.52 -32.54 31.88
N PRO A 113 -16.27 -33.38 32.62
CA PRO A 113 -16.56 -34.74 32.19
C PRO A 113 -17.43 -34.74 30.93
N VAL A 114 -16.83 -35.11 29.79
CA VAL A 114 -17.55 -35.32 28.53
C VAL A 114 -18.21 -36.69 28.58
N LYS A 115 -19.49 -36.72 29.00
CA LYS A 115 -20.50 -37.71 28.61
C LYS A 115 -21.87 -37.24 29.12
N PRO A 116 -22.79 -36.74 28.27
CA PRO A 116 -24.18 -36.75 28.64
C PRO A 116 -24.62 -38.22 28.71
N LYS A 117 -24.98 -38.71 29.90
CA LYS A 117 -25.67 -40.00 30.04
C LYS A 117 -27.05 -39.83 29.42
N LEU A 118 -27.20 -40.17 28.15
CA LEU A 118 -28.52 -40.34 27.54
C LEU A 118 -29.19 -41.52 28.26
N ALA A 119 -30.10 -41.22 29.18
CA ALA A 119 -31.01 -42.22 29.72
C ALA A 119 -31.76 -42.85 28.53
N LYS A 120 -31.78 -44.19 28.44
CA LYS A 120 -32.49 -44.91 27.38
C LYS A 120 -33.99 -44.56 27.47
N VAL A 121 -34.43 -43.58 26.69
CA VAL A 121 -35.86 -43.29 26.51
C VAL A 121 -36.42 -44.46 25.70
N LYS A 122 -37.21 -45.32 26.35
CA LYS A 122 -37.92 -46.41 25.68
C LYS A 122 -39.09 -45.78 24.93
N MET A 123 -39.06 -45.77 23.59
CA MET A 123 -40.19 -45.29 22.81
C MET A 123 -41.42 -46.20 23.03
N PRO A 124 -42.63 -45.65 23.16
CA PRO A 124 -43.85 -46.44 23.28
C PRO A 124 -44.04 -47.39 22.09
N LYS A 125 -44.56 -48.60 22.34
CA LYS A 125 -44.78 -49.61 21.31
C LYS A 125 -45.83 -49.10 20.31
N GLY A 126 -45.47 -48.98 19.03
CA GLY A 126 -46.34 -48.46 17.96
C GLY A 126 -46.01 -47.05 17.46
N TRP A 127 -45.22 -46.27 18.21
CA TRP A 127 -44.83 -44.91 17.78
C TRP A 127 -43.95 -44.89 16.52
N GLY A 128 -43.12 -45.92 16.33
CA GLY A 128 -42.26 -46.02 15.15
C GLY A 128 -43.02 -46.23 13.84
N ASP A 129 -44.14 -46.96 13.89
CA ASP A 129 -45.00 -47.19 12.73
C ASP A 129 -45.87 -45.97 12.45
N GLN A 130 -46.40 -45.33 13.50
CA GLN A 130 -47.15 -44.08 13.39
C GLN A 130 -46.33 -42.93 12.80
N LEU A 131 -45.06 -42.79 13.19
CA LEU A 131 -44.14 -41.81 12.61
C LEU A 131 -43.79 -42.14 11.16
N LYS A 132 -43.63 -43.43 10.82
CA LYS A 132 -43.40 -43.84 9.43
C LYS A 132 -44.60 -43.52 8.55
N ASP A 133 -45.80 -43.83 9.01
CA ASP A 133 -47.04 -43.54 8.28
C ASP A 133 -47.26 -42.04 8.13
N GLU A 134 -47.00 -41.24 9.17
CA GLU A 134 -47.04 -39.77 9.06
C GLU A 134 -45.98 -39.23 8.11
N LEU A 135 -44.76 -39.78 8.12
CA LEU A 135 -43.69 -39.36 7.21
C LEU A 135 -44.01 -39.77 5.77
N LEU A 136 -44.55 -40.97 5.53
CA LEU A 136 -45.01 -41.40 4.21
C LEU A 136 -46.21 -40.58 3.73
N ASN A 137 -47.11 -40.18 4.62
CA ASN A 137 -48.27 -39.37 4.23
C ASN A 137 -47.89 -37.89 4.00
N LYS A 138 -46.90 -37.36 4.72
CA LYS A 138 -46.41 -35.98 4.57
C LYS A 138 -45.33 -35.82 3.49
N PHE A 139 -44.53 -36.86 3.22
CA PHE A 139 -43.41 -36.80 2.27
C PHE A 139 -43.51 -37.80 1.10
N GLY A 140 -44.44 -38.75 1.12
CA GLY A 140 -44.64 -39.74 0.04
C GLY A 140 -45.35 -39.20 -1.20
N LYS A 141 -45.85 -37.97 -1.16
CA LYS A 141 -46.33 -37.22 -2.33
C LYS A 141 -45.48 -35.96 -2.58
N LEU A 142 -44.18 -36.04 -2.40
CA LEU A 142 -43.28 -35.05 -3.01
C LEU A 142 -43.27 -35.29 -4.52
N PRO A 143 -43.54 -34.28 -5.37
CA PRO A 143 -43.32 -34.42 -6.81
C PRO A 143 -41.84 -34.77 -7.03
N ALA A 144 -41.55 -35.67 -7.97
CA ALA A 144 -40.17 -36.01 -8.33
C ALA A 144 -39.39 -34.70 -8.56
N ALA A 145 -38.32 -34.50 -7.78
CA ALA A 145 -37.56 -33.27 -7.82
C ALA A 145 -37.05 -33.03 -9.24
N PRO A 146 -37.16 -31.79 -9.79
CA PRO A 146 -36.55 -31.48 -11.06
C PRO A 146 -35.03 -31.61 -10.92
N MET A 147 -34.42 -32.42 -11.81
CA MET A 147 -32.97 -32.51 -12.00
C MET A 147 -32.44 -31.16 -12.48
N SER A 148 -32.14 -30.25 -11.55
CA SER A 148 -31.10 -29.21 -11.62
C SER A 148 -31.32 -28.13 -10.54
N ALA A 149 -30.47 -28.10 -9.52
CA ALA A 149 -30.12 -26.85 -8.82
C ALA A 149 -28.85 -27.09 -7.97
N PRO A 150 -27.70 -26.47 -8.29
CA PRO A 150 -26.50 -26.55 -7.48
C PRO A 150 -26.62 -25.55 -6.32
N ARG A 151 -26.92 -26.03 -5.13
CA ARG A 151 -26.69 -25.31 -3.87
C ARG A 151 -26.06 -26.31 -2.91
N ASP A 152 -24.99 -25.88 -2.26
CA ASP A 152 -24.30 -26.52 -1.12
C ASP A 152 -22.83 -26.89 -1.33
N ALA A 153 -22.18 -26.46 -2.43
CA ALA A 153 -20.72 -26.45 -2.52
C ALA A 153 -20.07 -25.25 -1.79
N ALA A 154 -20.76 -24.10 -1.73
CA ALA A 154 -20.18 -22.85 -1.23
C ALA A 154 -20.10 -22.70 0.30
N ILE A 155 -20.73 -23.61 1.07
CA ILE A 155 -20.74 -23.51 2.54
C ILE A 155 -19.56 -24.27 3.17
N TRP A 156 -18.90 -25.15 2.41
CA TRP A 156 -17.77 -25.96 2.91
C TRP A 156 -16.39 -25.39 2.59
N ASP A 157 -16.26 -24.47 1.63
CA ASP A 157 -14.97 -23.86 1.25
C ASP A 157 -14.47 -22.82 2.27
N ASP A 158 -15.35 -22.23 3.09
CA ASP A 158 -15.00 -21.19 4.07
C ASP A 158 -14.42 -21.75 5.40
N TRP A 159 -14.25 -23.08 5.50
CA TRP A 159 -13.73 -23.75 6.71
C TRP A 159 -12.32 -24.35 6.55
N GLN A 160 -11.63 -24.09 5.43
CA GLN A 160 -10.20 -24.40 5.33
C GLN A 160 -9.36 -23.27 5.95
N TRP A 161 -9.14 -23.42 7.25
CA TRP A 161 -8.10 -22.77 8.04
C TRP A 161 -6.75 -22.85 7.32
N ASN A 162 -6.12 -21.69 7.10
CA ASN A 162 -4.77 -21.50 6.53
C ASN A 162 -3.69 -22.36 7.24
N GLY A 163 -3.56 -23.61 6.84
CA GLY A 163 -2.56 -24.56 7.33
C GLY A 163 -1.26 -24.56 6.54
N ASP A 164 -1.30 -24.37 5.23
CA ASP A 164 -0.12 -24.60 4.37
C ASP A 164 -0.03 -23.61 3.20
N LYS A 165 0.37 -22.36 3.50
CA LYS A 165 1.04 -21.53 2.48
C LYS A 165 2.36 -20.98 3.07
N PRO A 166 3.51 -21.28 2.45
CA PRO A 166 4.77 -20.68 2.86
C PRO A 166 4.71 -19.17 2.58
N LEU A 167 5.24 -18.38 3.52
CA LEU A 167 5.51 -16.96 3.36
C LEU A 167 6.39 -16.75 2.12
N GLY A 168 5.91 -16.00 1.13
CA GLY A 168 6.67 -15.72 -0.09
C GLY A 168 5.98 -14.71 -1.00
N GLU A 169 6.48 -13.47 -0.92
CA GLU A 169 6.56 -12.42 -1.95
C GLU A 169 5.28 -11.79 -2.52
N GLY A 170 5.15 -10.47 -2.29
CA GLY A 170 4.13 -9.58 -2.83
C GLY A 170 3.98 -8.32 -1.98
#